data_AF-A0A069RDA1-F1
#
_entry.id   AF-A0A069RDA1-F1
#
_cell.length_a   1.000
_cell.length_b   1.000
_cell.length_c   1.000
_cell.angle_alpha   90.00
_cell.angle_beta   90.00
_cell.angle_gamma   90.00
#
_symmetry.space_group_name_H-M   'P 1'
#
loop_
_entity.id
_entity.type
_entity.pdbx_description
1 polymer ?
#
loop_
_entity_poly.entity_id
_entity_poly.type
_entity_poly.pdbx_seq_one_letter_code
_entity_poly.pdbx_strand_id
1 'polypeptide(L)'
;MKVNSYGMDMVNAVKLNQNVEKDIKGSEDKDLMDSCVKLEGEFMKIMLKEMKKTIPDSGFMPKSAGHDIMDDMYYETIGEDAAQNSSIGLAKMIYDQFTRNRTDKE
;
A
#
# COMPACT_ATOMS: atom_id res chain seq x y z
N MET A 1 42.52 -1.43 -35.30
CA MET A 1 41.97 -2.39 -34.31
C MET A 1 40.47 -2.47 -34.54
N LYS A 2 39.96 -3.52 -35.21
CA LYS A 2 38.52 -3.69 -35.42
C LYS A 2 37.92 -4.25 -34.13
N VAL A 3 37.16 -3.43 -33.41
CA VAL A 3 36.39 -3.91 -32.25
C VAL A 3 35.42 -4.96 -32.77
N ASN A 4 35.48 -6.17 -32.22
CA ASN A 4 34.67 -7.32 -32.66
C ASN A 4 33.19 -7.04 -32.38
N SER A 5 32.35 -6.86 -33.40
CA SER A 5 30.96 -6.38 -33.22
C SER A 5 30.10 -7.35 -32.41
N TYR A 6 30.32 -8.66 -32.58
CA TYR A 6 29.67 -9.72 -31.79
C TYR A 6 29.88 -9.57 -30.28
N GLY A 7 31.04 -9.05 -29.87
CA GLY A 7 31.34 -8.81 -28.45
C GLY A 7 30.55 -7.63 -27.89
N MET A 8 30.29 -6.58 -28.67
CA MET A 8 29.49 -5.44 -28.23
C MET A 8 27.99 -5.75 -28.21
N ASP A 9 27.50 -6.56 -29.14
CA ASP A 9 26.10 -6.98 -29.18
C ASP A 9 25.73 -7.81 -27.94
N MET A 10 26.60 -8.73 -27.51
CA MET A 10 26.39 -9.50 -26.27
C MET A 10 26.46 -8.62 -25.02
N VAL A 11 27.36 -7.65 -24.96
CA VAL A 11 27.44 -6.71 -23.83
C VAL A 11 26.18 -5.85 -23.72
N ASN A 12 25.60 -5.42 -24.84
CA ASN A 12 24.35 -4.68 -24.85
C ASN A 12 23.15 -5.55 -24.45
N ALA A 13 23.08 -6.81 -24.91
CA ALA A 13 22.03 -7.74 -24.51
C ALA A 13 22.03 -8.00 -22.99
N VAL A 14 23.21 -8.17 -22.38
CA VAL A 14 23.35 -8.33 -20.92
C VAL A 14 22.90 -7.08 -20.18
N LYS A 15 23.30 -5.88 -20.63
CA LYS A 15 22.87 -4.61 -20.03
C LYS A 15 21.36 -4.40 -20.12
N LEU A 16 20.74 -4.76 -21.25
CA LEU A 16 19.30 -4.67 -21.44
C LEU A 16 18.57 -5.59 -20.44
N ASN A 17 19.00 -6.85 -20.30
CA ASN A 17 18.40 -7.79 -19.36
C ASN A 17 18.53 -7.31 -17.90
N GLN A 18 19.69 -6.77 -17.52
CA GLN A 18 19.88 -6.23 -16.17
C GLN A 18 18.99 -5.01 -15.88
N ASN A 19 18.72 -4.18 -16.88
CA ASN A 19 17.79 -3.06 -16.73
C ASN A 19 16.34 -3.55 -16.62
N VAL A 20 15.94 -4.51 -17.45
CA VAL A 20 14.60 -5.13 -17.40
C VAL A 20 14.35 -5.79 -16.04
N GLU A 21 15.31 -6.54 -15.49
CA GLU A 21 15.18 -7.16 -14.16
C GLU A 21 15.07 -6.12 -13.04
N LYS A 22 15.82 -5.01 -13.13
CA LYS A 22 15.71 -3.90 -12.17
C LYS A 22 14.38 -3.19 -12.26
N ASP A 23 13.88 -2.97 -13.47
CA ASP A 23 12.59 -2.32 -13.70
C ASP A 23 11.44 -3.18 -13.17
N ILE A 24 11.51 -4.51 -13.38
CA ILE A 24 10.54 -5.47 -12.84
C ILE A 24 10.57 -5.45 -11.30
N LYS A 25 11.76 -5.56 -10.67
CA LYS A 25 11.88 -5.47 -9.21
C LYS A 25 11.38 -4.14 -8.66
N GLY A 26 11.66 -3.04 -9.36
CA GLY A 26 11.15 -1.70 -9.00
C GLY A 26 9.62 -1.61 -9.09
N SER A 27 9.00 -2.26 -10.07
CA SER A 27 7.54 -2.34 -10.18
C SER A 27 6.92 -3.21 -9.09
N GLU A 28 7.50 -4.36 -8.78
CA GLU A 28 7.01 -5.27 -7.73
C GLU A 28 7.07 -4.62 -6.34
N ASP A 29 8.17 -3.94 -6.03
CA ASP A 29 8.34 -3.24 -4.75
C ASP A 29 7.32 -2.09 -4.60
N LYS A 30 7.00 -1.40 -5.70
CA LYS A 30 5.94 -0.37 -5.73
C LYS A 30 4.56 -0.98 -5.48
N ASP A 31 4.22 -2.05 -6.19
CA ASP A 31 2.92 -2.71 -6.04
C ASP A 31 2.73 -3.30 -4.63
N LEU A 32 3.81 -3.78 -4.02
CA LEU A 32 3.82 -4.23 -2.64
C LEU A 32 3.56 -3.08 -1.66
N MET A 33 4.23 -1.94 -1.84
CA MET A 33 3.99 -0.76 -1.02
C MET A 33 2.54 -0.26 -1.17
N ASP A 34 2.03 -0.17 -2.39
CA ASP A 34 0.64 0.25 -2.67
C ASP A 34 -0.37 -0.68 -1.99
N SER A 35 -0.08 -1.99 -1.93
CA SER A 35 -0.90 -2.97 -1.22
C SER A 35 -0.86 -2.76 0.30
N CYS A 36 0.31 -2.43 0.86
CA CYS A 36 0.46 -2.12 2.28
C CYS A 36 -0.30 -0.84 2.66
N VAL A 37 -0.28 0.18 1.81
CA VAL A 37 -1.04 1.43 2.00
C VAL A 37 -2.55 1.17 2.01
N LYS A 38 -3.05 0.35 1.08
CA LYS A 38 -4.47 -0.05 1.06
C LYS A 38 -4.87 -0.80 2.33
N LEU A 39 -4.01 -1.68 2.83
CA LEU A 39 -4.25 -2.42 4.07
C LEU A 39 -4.33 -1.48 5.29
N GLU A 40 -3.45 -0.49 5.37
CA GLU A 40 -3.50 0.54 6.42
C GLU A 40 -4.81 1.34 6.38
N GLY A 41 -5.29 1.72 5.19
CA GLY A 41 -6.58 2.39 5.01
C GLY A 41 -7.77 1.56 5.51
N GLU A 42 -7.84 0.28 5.14
CA GLU A 42 -8.89 -0.62 5.62
C GLU A 42 -8.81 -0.87 7.13
N PHE A 43 -7.61 -1.01 7.67
CA PHE A 43 -7.42 -1.11 9.11
C PHE A 43 -7.93 0.14 9.84
N MET A 44 -7.64 1.33 9.31
CA MET A 44 -8.13 2.59 9.87
C MET A 44 -9.66 2.65 9.85
N LYS A 45 -10.30 2.23 8.75
CA LYS A 45 -11.77 2.14 8.65
C LYS A 45 -12.35 1.26 9.75
N ILE A 46 -11.76 0.09 9.99
CA ILE A 46 -12.17 -0.82 11.07
C ILE A 46 -12.00 -0.13 12.44
N MET A 47 -10.83 0.47 12.70
CA MET A 47 -10.55 1.15 13.97
C MET A 47 -11.55 2.27 14.25
N LEU A 48 -11.84 3.13 13.27
CA LEU A 48 -12.81 4.22 13.40
C LEU A 48 -14.23 3.70 13.67
N LYS A 49 -14.64 2.62 13.00
CA LYS A 49 -15.92 1.96 13.24
C LYS A 49 -16.03 1.40 14.66
N GLU A 50 -14.97 0.76 15.17
CA GLU A 50 -14.96 0.27 16.55
C GLU A 50 -14.95 1.42 17.56
N MET A 51 -14.19 2.50 17.32
CA MET A 51 -14.21 3.70 18.15
C MET A 51 -15.62 4.32 18.22
N LYS A 52 -16.35 4.39 17.10
CA LYS A 52 -17.75 4.83 17.08
C LYS A 52 -18.63 4.04 18.05
N LYS A 53 -18.49 2.71 18.07
CA LYS A 53 -19.29 1.84 18.94
C LYS A 53 -19.07 2.11 20.43
N THR A 54 -17.94 2.72 20.80
CA THR A 54 -17.68 3.11 22.19
C THR A 54 -18.37 4.40 22.60
N ILE A 55 -18.89 5.19 21.65
CA ILE A 55 -19.65 6.40 21.92
C ILE A 55 -21.07 5.99 22.35
N PRO A 56 -21.49 6.29 23.60
CA PRO A 56 -22.82 5.93 24.06
C PRO A 56 -23.87 6.74 23.31
N ASP A 57 -24.99 6.10 23.00
CA ASP A 57 -26.13 6.77 22.38
C ASP A 57 -26.75 7.75 23.38
N SER A 58 -26.32 9.02 23.34
CA SER A 58 -27.11 10.07 23.96
C SER A 58 -28.41 10.14 23.15
N GLY A 59 -29.56 9.78 23.73
CA GLY A 59 -30.88 9.74 23.07
C GLY A 59 -31.38 11.05 22.46
N PHE A 60 -30.49 12.02 22.26
CA PHE A 60 -30.65 13.28 21.58
C PHE A 60 -30.63 13.16 20.05
N MET A 61 -29.88 12.19 19.48
CA MET A 61 -29.85 11.92 18.04
C MET A 61 -30.65 10.65 17.72
N PRO A 62 -31.73 10.72 16.92
CA PRO A 62 -32.47 9.53 16.53
C PRO A 62 -31.64 8.69 15.55
N LYS A 63 -31.38 7.42 15.90
CA LYS A 63 -30.85 6.44 14.96
C LYS A 63 -31.85 6.24 13.84
N SER A 64 -31.45 6.56 12.62
CA SER A 64 -32.24 6.32 11.42
C SER A 64 -31.38 5.62 10.39
N ALA A 65 -31.99 4.80 9.53
CA ALA A 65 -31.26 4.11 8.46
C ALA A 65 -30.48 5.07 7.55
N GLY A 66 -30.94 6.31 7.39
CA GLY A 66 -30.21 7.35 6.66
C GLY A 66 -28.94 7.84 7.38
N HIS A 67 -28.96 7.88 8.72
CA HIS A 67 -27.78 8.25 9.51
C HIS A 67 -26.70 7.17 9.43
N ASP A 68 -27.08 5.90 9.50
CA ASP A 68 -26.10 4.79 9.42
C ASP A 68 -25.41 4.76 8.05
N ILE A 69 -26.15 5.00 6.96
CA ILE A 69 -25.59 5.10 5.61
C ILE A 69 -24.61 6.27 5.50
N MET A 70 -24.97 7.44 6.05
CA MET A 70 -24.09 8.62 6.04
C MET A 70 -22.81 8.37 6.82
N ASP A 71 -22.89 7.69 7.97
CA ASP A 71 -21.73 7.35 8.78
C ASP A 71 -20.81 6.37 8.04
N ASP A 72 -21.37 5.36 7.39
CA ASP A 72 -20.59 4.42 6.59
C ASP A 72 -19.85 5.12 5.46
N MET A 73 -20.51 6.02 4.72
CA MET A 73 -19.87 6.85 3.69
C MET A 73 -18.78 7.77 4.25
N TYR A 74 -19.01 8.32 5.45
CA TYR A 74 -18.05 9.17 6.13
C TYR A 74 -16.78 8.41 6.52
N TYR A 75 -16.91 7.24 7.16
CA TYR A 75 -15.76 6.42 7.53
C TYR A 75 -15.01 5.84 6.33
N GLU A 76 -15.72 5.56 5.23
CA GLU A 76 -15.10 5.16 3.97
C GLU A 76 -14.23 6.28 3.39
N THR A 77 -14.75 7.51 3.35
CA THR A 77 -14.00 8.69 2.88
C THR A 77 -12.76 8.94 3.74
N ILE A 78 -12.87 8.81 5.06
CA ILE A 78 -11.71 8.95 5.96
C ILE A 78 -10.70 7.82 5.75
N GLY A 79 -11.15 6.59 5.53
CA GLY A 79 -10.25 5.47 5.24
C GLY A 79 -9.43 5.70 3.97
N GLU A 80 -10.07 6.20 2.91
CA GLU A 80 -9.41 6.56 1.65
C GLU A 80 -8.45 7.73 1.82
N ASP A 81 -8.87 8.81 2.51
CA ASP A 81 -8.02 9.97 2.76
C ASP A 81 -6.84 9.64 3.67
N ALA A 82 -7.05 8.80 4.69
CA ALA A 82 -5.97 8.31 5.56
C ALA A 82 -4.94 7.50 4.78
N ALA A 83 -5.38 6.64 3.85
CA ALA A 83 -4.48 5.88 2.99
C ALA A 83 -3.62 6.80 2.09
N GLN A 84 -4.17 7.91 1.60
CA GLN A 84 -3.46 8.81 0.68
C GLN A 84 -2.63 9.89 1.38
N ASN A 85 -3.13 10.46 2.47
CA ASN A 85 -2.64 11.74 3.02
C ASN A 85 -2.25 11.67 4.51
N SER A 86 -2.72 10.66 5.26
CA SER A 86 -2.50 10.57 6.71
C SER A 86 -2.19 9.13 7.15
N SER A 87 -0.97 8.67 6.87
CA SER A 87 -0.51 7.38 7.36
C SER A 87 -0.08 7.49 8.83
N ILE A 88 -0.60 6.61 9.68
CA ILE A 88 -0.05 6.33 11.01
C ILE A 88 1.27 5.55 10.94
N GLY A 89 1.68 5.14 9.73
CA GLY A 89 3.00 4.57 9.44
C GLY A 89 3.00 3.04 9.45
N LEU A 90 1.83 2.41 9.50
CA LEU A 90 1.71 0.95 9.52
C LEU A 90 2.11 0.33 8.18
N ALA A 91 1.77 0.95 7.04
CA ALA A 91 2.12 0.46 5.72
C ALA A 91 3.63 0.31 5.57
N LYS A 92 4.39 1.33 5.99
CA LYS A 92 5.86 1.28 6.01
C LYS A 92 6.36 0.17 6.94
N MET A 93 5.78 0.03 8.13
CA MET A 93 6.17 -1.01 9.07
C MET A 93 5.93 -2.41 8.50
N ILE A 94 4.77 -2.63 7.87
CA ILE A 94 4.40 -3.90 7.22
C ILE A 94 5.35 -4.18 6.04
N TYR A 95 5.62 -3.19 5.20
CA TYR A 95 6.55 -3.27 4.09
C TYR A 95 7.97 -3.63 4.56
N ASP A 96 8.48 -2.95 5.58
CA ASP A 96 9.81 -3.19 6.15
C ASP A 96 9.91 -4.62 6.72
N GLN A 97 8.85 -5.14 7.33
CA GLN A 97 8.80 -6.53 7.81
C GLN A 97 8.76 -7.55 6.67
N PHE A 98 7.97 -7.29 5.62
CA PHE A 98 7.88 -8.18 4.45
C PHE A 98 9.21 -8.25 3.69
N THR A 99 9.84 -7.10 3.46
CA THR A 99 11.12 -7.02 2.73
C THR A 99 12.26 -7.65 3.51
N ARG A 100 12.34 -7.43 4.83
CA ARG A 100 13.32 -8.11 5.71
C ARG A 100 13.17 -9.63 5.65
N ASN A 101 11.94 -10.15 5.76
CA ASN A 101 11.71 -11.60 5.66
C ASN A 101 11.98 -12.17 4.27
N ARG A 102 11.94 -11.34 3.21
CA ARG A 102 12.27 -11.74 1.84
C ARG A 102 13.78 -11.89 1.65
N THR A 103 14.58 -11.02 2.29
CA THR A 103 16.06 -11.11 2.24
C THR A 103 16.63 -12.23 3.10
N ASP A 104 15.90 -12.71 4.11
CA ASP A 104 16.35 -13.78 5.00
C ASP A 104 16.16 -15.20 4.40
N LYS A 105 15.57 -15.32 3.20
CA LYS A 105 15.33 -16.59 2.50
C LYS A 105 16.25 -16.84 1.29
N GLU A 106 17.22 -15.97 1.04
CA GLU A 106 18.36 -16.19 0.12
C GLU A 106 19.63 -16.53 0.92
#